data_AF-A0A925YL78-F1
#
_entry.id   AF-A0A925YL78-F1
#
_cell.length_a   1.000
_cell.length_b   1.000
_cell.length_c   1.000
_cell.angle_alpha   90.00
_cell.angle_beta   90.00
_cell.angle_gamma   90.00
#
_symmetry.space_group_name_H-M   'P 1'
#
loop_
_entity.id
_entity.type
_entity.pdbx_description
1 polymer ?
#
loop_
_entity_poly.entity_id
_entity_poly.type
_entity_poly.pdbx_seq_one_letter_code
_entity_poly.pdbx_strand_id
1 'polypeptide(L)'
;MEDVVGARDLVNAPRPVRKTAGGLTLVELMVTLVIAGVVMSSAFIFFAGQRRVYDAQMKVLGVQQNLWGSMEMLARFVRVAGTGMIGCVNVTDPPPAGAAAPLTGLRAYGGASVGLIRLAPIWINNGANGSPDSITVVFGSGSFGSFSDTALAASVQNATDSIVTTAGMSAAFRAGEFALLLDTSGLPAGPPVGDRGCTLFQVTGISSGADTLQHASTSPWNPPGNVAGLVPYDYVGGAG
;
A
#
# COMPACT_ATOMS: atom_id res chain seq x y z
N MET A 1 68.86 -45.50 -42.24
CA MET A 1 69.66 -45.51 -41.01
C MET A 1 68.65 -45.54 -39.88
N GLU A 2 68.15 -46.74 -39.58
CA GLU A 2 68.71 -47.62 -38.52
C GLU A 2 68.34 -46.99 -37.16
N ASP A 3 67.49 -47.61 -36.35
CA ASP A 3 67.76 -48.92 -35.80
C ASP A 3 66.52 -49.79 -35.56
N VAL A 4 66.66 -51.02 -36.05
CA VAL A 4 65.95 -52.22 -35.62
C VAL A 4 66.78 -52.83 -34.49
N VAL A 5 66.46 -52.56 -33.22
CA VAL A 5 67.00 -53.33 -32.09
C VAL A 5 65.96 -53.39 -30.97
N GLY A 6 65.58 -54.60 -30.56
CA GLY A 6 64.91 -54.80 -29.28
C GLY A 6 63.79 -55.83 -29.21
N ALA A 7 63.56 -56.63 -30.25
CA ALA A 7 62.65 -57.78 -30.16
C ALA A 7 63.40 -59.01 -29.62
N ARG A 8 63.70 -59.04 -28.31
CA ARG A 8 64.21 -60.22 -27.57
C ARG A 8 64.30 -59.92 -26.07
N ASP A 9 63.16 -59.86 -25.36
CA ASP A 9 63.13 -60.16 -23.90
C ASP A 9 61.72 -60.28 -23.26
N LEU A 10 60.75 -60.90 -23.93
CA LEU A 10 59.40 -61.09 -23.36
C LEU A 10 59.18 -62.45 -22.67
N VAL A 11 60.23 -63.25 -22.44
CA VAL A 11 60.07 -64.62 -21.91
C VAL A 11 60.21 -64.70 -20.38
N ASN A 12 60.58 -63.62 -19.67
CA ASN A 12 60.80 -63.73 -18.22
C ASN A 12 60.41 -62.48 -17.42
N ALA A 13 59.20 -61.95 -17.64
CA ALA A 13 58.62 -61.01 -16.68
C ALA A 13 58.18 -61.80 -15.42
N PRO A 14 58.71 -61.50 -14.23
CA PRO A 14 58.25 -62.14 -13.00
C PRO A 14 56.76 -61.85 -12.82
N ARG A 15 55.94 -62.90 -12.74
CA ARG A 15 54.52 -62.79 -12.41
C ARG A 15 54.41 -61.98 -11.10
N PRO A 16 53.62 -60.89 -11.05
CA PRO A 16 53.42 -60.18 -9.81
C PRO A 16 52.85 -61.15 -8.79
N VAL A 17 53.64 -61.47 -7.77
CA VAL A 17 53.20 -62.26 -6.63
C VAL A 17 52.03 -61.51 -6.03
N ARG A 18 50.83 -62.06 -6.18
CA ARG A 18 49.62 -61.56 -5.55
C ARG A 18 49.90 -61.59 -4.05
N LYS A 19 50.19 -60.42 -3.46
CA LYS A 19 50.32 -60.28 -2.01
C LYS A 19 49.08 -60.93 -1.41
N THR A 20 49.27 -62.01 -0.67
CA THR A 20 48.21 -62.63 0.11
C THR A 20 47.65 -61.56 1.01
N ALA A 21 46.41 -61.14 0.75
CA ALA A 21 45.71 -60.19 1.57
C ALA A 21 45.68 -60.76 3.00
N GLY A 22 46.28 -60.04 3.95
CA GLY A 22 46.16 -60.39 5.36
C GLY A 22 44.68 -60.46 5.72
N GLY A 23 44.26 -61.56 6.35
CA GLY A 23 42.89 -61.69 6.84
C GLY A 23 42.63 -60.63 7.91
N LEU A 24 41.45 -60.01 7.86
CA LEU A 24 41.00 -59.07 8.89
C LEU A 24 40.88 -59.81 10.23
N THR A 25 41.52 -59.26 11.26
CA THR A 25 41.34 -59.78 12.62
C THR A 25 40.02 -59.28 13.19
N LEU A 26 39.40 -60.07 14.09
CA LEU A 26 38.12 -59.71 14.71
C LEU A 26 38.22 -58.36 15.45
N VAL A 27 39.35 -58.10 16.10
CA VAL A 27 39.63 -56.84 16.81
C VAL A 27 39.67 -55.64 15.86
N GLU A 28 40.29 -55.80 14.69
CA GLU A 28 40.37 -54.75 13.67
C GLU A 28 38.97 -54.37 13.13
N LEU A 29 38.08 -55.36 12.97
CA LEU A 29 36.67 -55.09 12.63
C LEU A 29 35.90 -54.38 13.74
N MET A 30 36.14 -54.72 15.02
CA MET A 30 35.47 -54.03 16.12
C MET A 30 35.92 -52.57 16.23
N VAL A 31 37.22 -52.31 16.11
CA VAL A 31 37.77 -50.94 16.18
C VAL A 31 37.29 -50.09 15.02
N THR A 32 37.29 -50.63 13.79
CA THR A 32 36.80 -49.90 12.60
C THR A 32 35.32 -49.56 12.70
N LEU A 33 34.49 -50.47 13.23
CA LEU A 33 33.06 -50.23 13.42
C LEU A 33 32.78 -49.16 14.47
N VAL A 34 33.55 -49.15 15.58
CA VAL A 34 33.45 -48.10 16.60
C VAL A 34 33.83 -46.73 16.03
N ILE A 35 34.94 -46.64 15.29
CA ILE A 35 35.38 -45.38 14.67
C ILE A 35 34.35 -44.90 13.64
N ALA A 36 33.83 -45.81 12.80
CA ALA A 36 32.79 -45.48 11.83
C ALA A 36 31.51 -44.95 12.50
N GLY A 37 31.10 -45.55 13.64
CA GLY A 37 29.95 -45.07 14.42
C GLY A 37 30.14 -43.66 14.98
N VAL A 38 31.33 -43.34 15.51
CA VAL A 38 31.65 -41.99 16.01
C VAL A 38 31.63 -40.96 14.89
N VAL A 39 32.22 -41.28 13.74
CA VAL A 39 32.24 -40.39 12.56
C VAL A 39 30.84 -40.18 11.98
N MET A 40 30.00 -41.23 11.93
CA MET A 40 28.61 -41.07 11.49
C MET A 40 27.81 -40.17 12.45
N SER A 41 28.00 -40.33 13.76
CA SER A 41 27.31 -39.49 14.77
C SER A 41 27.65 -38.01 14.61
N SER A 42 28.93 -37.67 14.42
CA SER A 42 29.35 -36.28 14.20
C SER A 42 28.81 -35.71 12.89
N ALA A 43 28.79 -36.51 11.82
CA ALA A 43 28.18 -36.12 10.55
C ALA A 43 26.67 -35.87 10.70
N PHE A 44 25.94 -36.72 11.44
CA PHE A 44 24.51 -36.54 11.70
C PHE A 44 24.22 -35.24 12.45
N ILE A 45 25.00 -34.93 13.50
CA ILE A 45 24.85 -33.68 14.25
C ILE A 45 25.11 -32.47 13.34
N PHE A 46 26.11 -32.55 12.47
CA PHE A 46 26.42 -31.50 11.51
C PHE A 46 25.27 -31.28 10.50
N PHE A 47 24.77 -32.36 9.89
CA PHE A 47 23.61 -32.28 8.96
C PHE A 47 22.34 -31.75 9.66
N ALA A 48 22.09 -32.18 10.90
CA ALA A 48 20.98 -31.67 11.70
C ALA A 48 21.13 -30.17 12.00
N GLY A 49 22.35 -29.71 12.27
CA GLY A 49 22.68 -28.29 12.42
C GLY A 49 22.43 -27.49 11.14
N GLN A 50 22.91 -27.99 9.99
CA GLN A 50 22.68 -27.37 8.69
C GLN A 50 21.19 -27.24 8.38
N ARG A 51 20.39 -28.29 8.61
CA ARG A 51 18.94 -28.25 8.39
C ARG A 51 18.25 -27.14 9.18
N ARG A 52 18.62 -26.94 10.45
CA ARG A 52 18.06 -25.84 11.27
C ARG A 52 18.42 -24.47 10.73
N VAL A 53 19.66 -24.29 10.24
CA VAL A 53 20.10 -23.04 9.62
C VAL A 53 19.33 -22.77 8.33
N TYR A 54 19.16 -23.78 7.48
CA TYR A 54 18.35 -23.67 6.26
C TYR A 54 16.89 -23.32 6.57
N ASP A 55 16.27 -23.97 7.55
CA ASP A 55 14.89 -23.68 7.95
C ASP A 55 14.74 -22.24 8.48
N ALA A 56 15.72 -21.73 9.24
CA ALA A 56 15.73 -20.36 9.72
C ALA A 56 15.88 -19.35 8.57
N GLN A 57 16.78 -19.61 7.61
CA GLN A 57 16.98 -18.76 6.44
C GLN A 57 15.73 -18.72 5.54
N MET A 58 15.07 -19.87 5.33
CA MET A 58 13.83 -19.92 4.56
C MET A 58 12.69 -19.13 5.21
N LYS A 59 12.60 -19.15 6.54
CA LYS A 59 11.64 -18.31 7.28
C LYS A 59 11.91 -16.82 7.10
N VAL A 60 13.18 -16.40 7.20
CA VAL A 60 13.57 -15.00 6.98
C VAL A 60 13.26 -14.57 5.54
N LEU A 61 13.57 -15.42 4.56
CA LEU A 61 13.28 -15.16 3.15
C LEU A 61 11.78 -14.96 2.91
N GLY A 62 10.94 -15.81 3.50
CA GLY A 62 9.47 -15.67 3.40
C GLY A 62 8.97 -14.36 3.99
N VAL A 63 9.49 -13.94 5.14
CA VAL A 63 9.15 -12.65 5.75
C VAL A 63 9.59 -11.48 4.86
N GLN A 64 10.81 -11.53 4.32
CA GLN A 64 11.33 -10.49 3.43
C GLN A 64 10.51 -10.33 2.15
N GLN A 65 10.10 -11.43 1.53
CA GLN A 65 9.25 -11.40 0.33
C GLN A 65 7.87 -10.79 0.61
N ASN A 66 7.25 -11.17 1.73
CA ASN A 66 5.97 -10.59 2.13
C ASN A 66 6.09 -9.10 2.45
N LEU A 67 7.20 -8.67 3.04
CA LEU A 67 7.48 -7.25 3.26
C LEU A 67 7.66 -6.50 1.95
N TRP A 68 8.37 -7.05 0.95
CA TRP A 68 8.50 -6.42 -0.35
C TRP A 68 7.16 -6.22 -1.04
N GLY A 69 6.30 -7.24 -1.06
CA GLY A 69 4.95 -7.11 -1.62
C GLY A 69 4.12 -6.04 -0.89
N SER A 70 4.23 -5.97 0.43
CA SER A 70 3.53 -4.97 1.24
C SER A 70 4.04 -3.55 0.94
N MET A 71 5.35 -3.36 0.80
CA MET A 71 5.97 -2.07 0.50
C MET A 71 5.63 -1.58 -0.91
N GLU A 72 5.56 -2.47 -1.90
CA GLU A 72 5.13 -2.11 -3.25
C GLU A 72 3.67 -1.64 -3.27
N MET A 73 2.79 -2.34 -2.54
CA MET A 73 1.38 -1.95 -2.42
C MET A 73 1.22 -0.59 -1.72
N LEU A 74 1.95 -0.38 -0.61
CA LEU A 74 1.96 0.89 0.10
C LEU A 74 2.47 2.03 -0.79
N ALA A 75 3.58 1.82 -1.50
CA ALA A 75 4.12 2.83 -2.42
C ALA A 75 3.13 3.20 -3.52
N ARG A 76 2.37 2.22 -4.03
CA ARG A 76 1.30 2.47 -5.02
C ARG A 76 0.18 3.33 -4.42
N PHE A 77 -0.32 3.01 -3.22
CA PHE A 77 -1.36 3.83 -2.59
C PHE A 77 -0.88 5.23 -2.25
N VAL A 78 0.35 5.38 -1.75
CA VAL A 78 0.95 6.69 -1.43
C VAL A 78 1.09 7.58 -2.67
N ARG A 79 1.48 7.01 -3.83
CA ARG A 79 1.58 7.77 -5.08
C ARG A 79 0.23 8.28 -5.61
N VAL A 80 -0.86 7.59 -5.25
CA VAL A 80 -2.22 7.88 -5.70
C VAL A 80 -3.01 8.65 -4.63
N ALA A 81 -2.49 8.74 -3.42
CA ALA A 81 -3.09 9.50 -2.35
C ALA A 81 -3.27 10.96 -2.78
N GLY A 82 -4.48 11.49 -2.55
CA GLY A 82 -4.81 12.86 -2.93
C GLY A 82 -4.99 13.11 -4.42
N THR A 83 -4.86 12.11 -5.30
CA THR A 83 -5.30 12.26 -6.70
C THR A 83 -6.81 12.50 -6.70
N GLY A 84 -7.26 13.60 -7.30
CA GLY A 84 -8.66 14.05 -7.24
C GLY A 84 -9.01 14.95 -6.04
N MET A 85 -8.05 15.25 -5.16
CA MET A 85 -8.18 16.24 -4.08
C MET A 85 -7.28 17.47 -4.31
N ILE A 86 -6.90 17.70 -5.56
CA ILE A 86 -5.99 18.78 -5.95
C ILE A 86 -6.68 20.11 -5.66
N GLY A 87 -6.09 20.92 -4.78
CA GLY A 87 -6.66 22.20 -4.34
C GLY A 87 -7.29 22.18 -2.95
N CYS A 88 -7.63 21.00 -2.41
CA CYS A 88 -8.20 20.83 -1.07
C CYS A 88 -7.18 20.96 0.08
N VAL A 89 -5.89 20.85 -0.25
CA VAL A 89 -4.76 21.02 0.67
C VAL A 89 -3.70 21.81 -0.08
N ASN A 90 -3.24 22.95 0.45
CA ASN A 90 -2.13 23.69 -0.13
C ASN A 90 -0.82 23.27 0.56
N VAL A 91 0.25 23.07 -0.22
CA VAL A 91 1.59 22.69 0.26
C VAL A 91 2.22 23.73 1.19
N THR A 92 1.69 24.96 1.19
CA THR A 92 2.13 26.05 2.07
C THR A 92 1.28 26.21 3.33
N ASP A 93 0.25 25.39 3.54
CA ASP A 93 -0.60 25.52 4.73
C ASP A 93 0.21 25.10 5.97
N PRO A 94 0.54 26.03 6.89
CA PRO A 94 1.24 25.64 8.10
C PRO A 94 0.29 24.78 8.95
N PRO A 95 0.75 23.63 9.48
CA PRO A 95 -0.03 22.94 10.50
C PRO A 95 -0.23 23.90 11.67
N PRO A 96 -1.47 24.15 12.14
CA PRO A 96 -1.67 25.02 13.29
C PRO A 96 -0.87 24.47 14.48
N ALA A 97 -0.08 25.35 15.11
CA ALA A 97 0.78 24.95 16.21
C ALA A 97 -0.06 24.33 17.34
N GLY A 98 0.21 23.06 17.66
CA GLY A 98 -0.40 22.35 18.79
C GLY A 98 -1.80 21.79 18.55
N ALA A 99 -2.29 21.70 17.31
CA ALA A 99 -3.65 21.23 17.09
C ALA A 99 -3.75 19.71 16.83
N ALA A 100 -4.72 19.06 17.49
CA ALA A 100 -5.08 17.67 17.24
C ALA A 100 -5.75 17.51 15.86
N ALA A 101 -5.35 16.48 15.12
CA ALA A 101 -5.76 16.29 13.73
C ALA A 101 -7.23 15.83 13.57
N PRO A 102 -7.86 16.09 12.39
CA PRO A 102 -7.39 16.94 11.29
C PRO A 102 -8.15 18.27 11.21
N LEU A 103 -7.41 19.37 10.98
CA LEU A 103 -7.96 20.72 10.73
C LEU A 103 -7.81 21.17 9.26
N THR A 104 -7.13 20.39 8.42
CA THR A 104 -7.00 20.58 6.95
C THR A 104 -7.36 19.28 6.23
N GLY A 105 -7.87 19.36 4.99
CA GLY A 105 -8.31 18.21 4.21
C GLY A 105 -9.75 18.30 3.70
N LEU A 106 -10.18 17.27 2.97
CA LEU A 106 -11.52 17.14 2.41
C LEU A 106 -12.56 16.97 3.52
N ARG A 107 -13.58 17.81 3.52
CA ARG A 107 -14.69 17.75 4.46
C ARG A 107 -15.73 16.79 3.94
N ALA A 108 -16.06 15.78 4.72
CA ALA A 108 -17.10 14.82 4.41
C ALA A 108 -18.04 14.70 5.60
N TYR A 109 -19.32 14.49 5.35
CA TYR A 109 -20.24 14.15 6.41
C TYR A 109 -20.07 12.68 6.81
N GLY A 110 -19.97 12.43 8.11
CA GLY A 110 -19.72 11.12 8.71
C GLY A 110 -20.94 10.45 9.35
N GLY A 111 -22.14 10.86 8.99
CA GLY A 111 -23.37 10.36 9.59
C GLY A 111 -23.72 10.98 10.95
N ALA A 112 -24.86 10.57 11.51
CA ALA A 112 -25.49 11.19 12.69
C ALA A 112 -24.64 11.15 13.97
N SER A 113 -23.72 10.19 14.10
CA SER A 113 -22.89 10.03 15.31
C SER A 113 -21.57 10.79 15.26
N VAL A 114 -21.10 11.17 14.07
CA VAL A 114 -19.75 11.75 13.88
C VAL A 114 -19.81 13.17 13.28
N GLY A 115 -20.91 13.54 12.62
CA GLY A 115 -21.08 14.90 12.09
C GLY A 115 -20.11 15.21 10.96
N LEU A 116 -19.31 16.27 11.11
CA LEU A 116 -18.27 16.66 10.14
C LEU A 116 -16.99 15.84 10.37
N ILE A 117 -16.51 15.17 9.32
CA ILE A 117 -15.21 14.49 9.28
C ILE A 117 -14.29 15.24 8.31
N ARG A 118 -12.99 15.28 8.61
CA ARG A 118 -11.95 15.71 7.67
C ARG A 118 -11.11 14.53 7.22
N LEU A 119 -10.93 14.40 5.91
CA LEU A 119 -10.17 13.37 5.23
C LEU A 119 -8.88 14.00 4.69
N ALA A 120 -7.74 13.62 5.24
CA ALA A 120 -6.43 13.99 4.70
C ALA A 120 -6.00 12.95 3.65
N PRO A 121 -5.26 13.35 2.58
CA PRO A 121 -4.74 12.42 1.57
C PRO A 121 -3.89 11.29 2.18
N ILE A 122 -3.02 11.65 3.12
CA ILE A 122 -2.17 10.73 3.89
C ILE A 122 -2.12 11.25 5.33
N TRP A 123 -2.29 10.35 6.29
CA TRP A 123 -2.10 10.65 7.69
C TRP A 123 -1.37 9.52 8.39
N ILE A 124 -0.42 9.88 9.26
CA ILE A 124 0.34 8.95 10.09
C ILE A 124 -0.06 9.23 11.54
N ASN A 125 -0.68 8.25 12.19
CA ASN A 125 -0.94 8.27 13.62
C ASN A 125 0.12 7.45 14.32
N ASN A 126 0.86 8.09 15.22
CA ASN A 126 1.74 7.34 16.11
C ASN A 126 0.90 6.74 17.23
N GLY A 127 0.94 5.42 17.36
CA GLY A 127 0.24 4.72 18.42
C GLY A 127 0.87 5.05 19.78
N ALA A 128 0.08 5.62 20.70
CA ALA A 128 0.54 5.85 22.06
C ALA A 128 0.51 4.54 22.88
N ASN A 129 1.37 4.45 23.91
CA ASN A 129 1.40 3.38 24.91
C ASN A 129 1.52 1.96 24.32
N GLY A 130 2.32 1.79 23.26
CA GLY A 130 2.53 0.49 22.61
C GLY A 130 1.40 0.08 21.67
N SER A 131 0.44 0.97 21.38
CA SER A 131 -0.52 0.76 20.30
C SER A 131 0.21 0.80 18.93
N PRO A 132 -0.26 0.07 17.91
CA PRO A 132 0.33 0.13 16.58
C PRO A 132 0.21 1.53 15.97
N ASP A 133 1.26 1.95 15.26
CA ASP A 133 1.20 3.10 14.36
C ASP A 133 0.27 2.77 13.19
N SER A 134 -0.53 3.74 12.75
CA SER A 134 -1.40 3.57 11.59
C SER A 134 -1.14 4.63 10.54
N ILE A 135 -1.08 4.20 9.28
CA ILE A 135 -1.09 5.08 8.13
C ILE A 135 -2.45 4.96 7.45
N THR A 136 -3.21 6.05 7.41
CA THR A 136 -4.49 6.12 6.73
C THR A 136 -4.29 6.88 5.42
N VAL A 137 -4.66 6.26 4.30
CA VAL A 137 -4.55 6.84 2.97
C VAL A 137 -5.95 6.97 2.38
N VAL A 138 -6.31 8.17 1.96
CA VAL A 138 -7.56 8.45 1.25
C VAL A 138 -7.21 8.68 -0.21
N PHE A 139 -7.80 7.89 -1.10
CA PHE A 139 -7.63 8.02 -2.54
C PHE A 139 -8.97 7.85 -3.26
N GLY A 140 -9.17 8.61 -4.34
CA GLY A 140 -10.29 8.39 -5.24
C GLY A 140 -10.02 7.17 -6.13
N SER A 141 -11.00 6.26 -6.25
CA SER A 141 -10.89 5.05 -7.09
C SER A 141 -11.33 5.27 -8.55
N GLY A 142 -11.27 6.51 -9.04
CA GLY A 142 -11.54 6.81 -10.44
C GLY A 142 -10.46 6.22 -11.36
N SER A 143 -10.84 5.85 -12.59
CA SER A 143 -9.86 5.56 -13.64
C SER A 143 -9.00 6.82 -13.82
N PHE A 144 -7.68 6.70 -13.65
CA PHE A 144 -6.75 7.84 -13.69
C PHE A 144 -7.06 8.75 -14.87
N GLY A 145 -7.43 10.01 -14.59
CA GLY A 145 -7.63 11.04 -15.61
C GLY A 145 -9.04 11.22 -16.15
N SER A 146 -10.07 10.59 -15.56
CA SER A 146 -11.48 10.90 -15.87
C SER A 146 -12.13 11.73 -14.76
N PHE A 147 -11.57 12.89 -14.45
CA PHE A 147 -12.26 13.91 -13.67
C PHE A 147 -13.15 14.70 -14.64
N SER A 148 -14.44 14.77 -14.37
CA SER A 148 -15.40 15.47 -15.21
C SER A 148 -15.72 16.82 -14.59
N ASP A 149 -14.78 17.75 -14.72
CA ASP A 149 -14.88 19.05 -14.11
C ASP A 149 -16.07 19.83 -14.68
N THR A 150 -17.01 20.21 -13.81
CA THR A 150 -18.20 20.94 -14.22
C THR A 150 -18.38 22.20 -13.39
N ALA A 151 -18.56 23.34 -14.06
CA ALA A 151 -18.88 24.60 -13.38
C ALA A 151 -20.27 24.56 -12.73
N LEU A 152 -20.35 25.02 -11.49
CA LEU A 152 -21.62 25.28 -10.80
C LEU A 152 -22.39 26.42 -11.49
N ALA A 153 -23.68 26.22 -11.73
CA ALA A 153 -24.60 27.23 -12.25
C ALA A 153 -25.22 28.11 -11.15
N ALA A 154 -25.12 27.69 -9.89
CA ALA A 154 -25.59 28.43 -8.72
C ALA A 154 -24.61 28.28 -7.56
N SER A 155 -24.55 29.27 -6.68
CA SER A 155 -23.70 29.24 -5.50
C SER A 155 -24.23 28.25 -4.46
N VAL A 156 -23.32 27.51 -3.80
CA VAL A 156 -23.64 26.63 -2.67
C VAL A 156 -23.10 27.27 -1.39
N GLN A 157 -23.97 27.68 -0.48
CA GLN A 157 -23.62 28.35 0.78
C GLN A 157 -23.90 27.48 2.01
N ASN A 158 -24.86 26.55 1.87
CA ASN A 158 -25.30 25.65 2.92
C ASN A 158 -25.23 24.20 2.45
N ALA A 159 -25.14 23.28 3.42
CA ALA A 159 -25.07 21.86 3.12
C ALA A 159 -26.37 21.27 2.54
N THR A 160 -27.49 22.00 2.63
CA THR A 160 -28.77 21.61 2.03
C THR A 160 -29.05 22.26 0.68
N ASP A 161 -28.18 23.18 0.22
CA ASP A 161 -28.42 23.89 -1.04
C ASP A 161 -28.33 22.92 -2.23
N SER A 162 -29.15 23.17 -3.26
CA SER A 162 -29.11 22.35 -4.47
C SER A 162 -27.78 22.54 -5.20
N ILE A 163 -27.12 21.43 -5.54
CA ILE A 163 -25.90 21.46 -6.36
C ILE A 163 -26.35 21.51 -7.82
N VAL A 164 -26.36 22.72 -8.40
CA VAL A 164 -26.79 22.94 -9.79
C VAL A 164 -25.56 23.07 -10.67
N THR A 165 -25.46 22.23 -11.68
CA THR A 165 -24.41 22.25 -12.69
C THR A 165 -24.81 23.12 -13.89
N THR A 166 -23.83 23.52 -14.69
CA THR A 166 -24.10 24.18 -15.98
C THR A 166 -24.94 23.29 -16.89
N ALA A 167 -25.79 23.90 -17.72
CA ALA A 167 -26.77 23.18 -18.52
C ALA A 167 -26.16 22.02 -19.35
N GLY A 168 -26.75 20.82 -19.23
CA GLY A 168 -26.30 19.61 -19.91
C GLY A 168 -25.09 18.90 -19.31
N MET A 169 -24.44 19.46 -18.27
CA MET A 169 -23.25 18.87 -17.65
C MET A 169 -23.60 17.86 -16.55
N SER A 170 -24.84 17.83 -16.07
CA SER A 170 -25.32 16.84 -15.10
C SER A 170 -25.19 15.39 -15.60
N ALA A 171 -25.11 15.19 -16.93
CA ALA A 171 -24.88 13.89 -17.57
C ALA A 171 -23.49 13.29 -17.29
N ALA A 172 -22.53 14.09 -16.81
CA ALA A 172 -21.20 13.63 -16.46
C ALA A 172 -21.14 12.82 -15.16
N PHE A 173 -22.18 12.91 -14.33
CA PHE A 173 -22.28 12.27 -13.03
C PHE A 173 -23.23 11.08 -13.07
N ARG A 174 -23.13 10.20 -12.06
CA ARG A 174 -24.10 9.12 -11.83
C ARG A 174 -24.55 9.07 -10.37
N ALA A 175 -25.75 8.56 -10.14
CA ALA A 175 -26.20 8.24 -8.79
C ALA A 175 -25.27 7.17 -8.19
N GLY A 176 -24.86 7.40 -6.93
CA GLY A 176 -23.88 6.61 -6.20
C GLY A 176 -22.47 7.20 -6.20
N GLU A 177 -22.16 8.12 -7.11
CA GLU A 177 -20.83 8.76 -7.19
C GLU A 177 -20.66 9.87 -6.15
N PHE A 178 -19.42 10.31 -5.96
CA PHE A 178 -19.09 11.43 -5.09
C PHE A 178 -18.76 12.66 -5.92
N ALA A 179 -19.36 13.78 -5.56
CA ALA A 179 -19.05 15.09 -6.11
C ALA A 179 -18.22 15.87 -5.09
N LEU A 180 -17.17 16.52 -5.58
CA LEU A 180 -16.28 17.37 -4.81
C LEU A 180 -16.57 18.82 -5.17
N LEU A 181 -16.89 19.64 -4.17
CA LEU A 181 -16.99 21.09 -4.36
C LEU A 181 -15.66 21.74 -4.01
N LEU A 182 -15.19 22.60 -4.90
CA LEU A 182 -13.93 23.34 -4.82
C LEU A 182 -14.23 24.83 -5.01
N ASP A 183 -13.64 25.69 -4.17
CA ASP A 183 -13.62 27.12 -4.41
C ASP A 183 -12.50 27.46 -5.39
N THR A 184 -12.88 28.07 -6.52
CA THR A 184 -11.95 28.51 -7.58
C THR A 184 -11.69 30.01 -7.53
N SER A 185 -12.31 30.77 -6.61
CA SER A 185 -12.10 32.20 -6.46
C SER A 185 -10.80 32.51 -5.69
N GLY A 186 -10.11 33.58 -6.08
CA GLY A 186 -8.74 33.88 -5.66
C GLY A 186 -8.53 34.10 -4.15
N LEU A 187 -7.28 33.91 -3.71
CA LEU A 187 -6.79 33.99 -2.32
C LEU A 187 -7.22 35.27 -1.57
N PRO A 188 -7.36 35.24 -0.22
CA PRO A 188 -7.12 34.11 0.68
C PRO A 188 -8.46 33.49 1.17
N ALA A 189 -8.71 32.21 0.88
CA ALA A 189 -10.00 31.60 1.18
C ALA A 189 -10.15 31.19 2.65
N GLY A 190 -11.33 31.55 3.20
CA GLY A 190 -12.04 31.00 4.36
C GLY A 190 -11.44 31.17 5.76
N PRO A 191 -12.22 31.39 6.83
CA PRO A 191 -11.76 31.22 8.21
C PRO A 191 -11.63 29.72 8.57
N PRO A 192 -10.48 29.27 9.13
CA PRO A 192 -9.24 30.01 9.34
C PRO A 192 -8.49 30.28 8.02
N VAL A 193 -7.97 31.50 7.88
CA VAL A 193 -7.33 32.04 6.67
C VAL A 193 -6.32 31.05 6.10
N GLY A 194 -6.53 30.62 4.86
CA GLY A 194 -5.68 29.63 4.19
C GLY A 194 -6.37 28.29 3.92
N ASP A 195 -7.53 28.03 4.53
CA ASP A 195 -8.31 26.83 4.22
C ASP A 195 -9.08 27.02 2.90
N ARG A 196 -8.51 26.49 1.81
CA ARG A 196 -9.20 26.42 0.51
C ARG A 196 -10.49 25.63 0.58
N GLY A 197 -10.62 24.73 1.56
CA GLY A 197 -11.76 23.85 1.81
C GLY A 197 -12.12 22.98 0.61
N CYS A 198 -12.57 21.78 0.86
CA CYS A 198 -13.36 21.08 -0.13
C CYS A 198 -14.48 20.38 0.62
N THR A 199 -15.65 20.32 0.01
CA THR A 199 -16.77 19.58 0.58
C THR A 199 -17.14 18.43 -0.34
N LEU A 200 -17.22 17.24 0.23
CA LEU A 200 -17.66 16.03 -0.44
C LEU A 200 -19.16 15.84 -0.23
N PHE A 201 -19.86 15.51 -1.31
CA PHE A 201 -21.25 15.04 -1.27
C PHE A 201 -21.38 13.75 -2.06
N GLN A 202 -22.27 12.85 -1.63
CA GLN A 202 -22.66 11.72 -2.45
C GLN A 202 -23.86 12.09 -3.32
N VAL A 203 -23.74 11.88 -4.63
CA VAL A 203 -24.84 12.02 -5.58
C VAL A 203 -25.82 10.88 -5.36
N THR A 204 -27.01 11.18 -4.87
CA THR A 204 -28.11 10.21 -4.66
C THR A 204 -29.03 10.09 -5.87
N GLY A 205 -29.01 11.08 -6.76
CA GLY A 205 -29.87 11.15 -7.94
C GLY A 205 -29.50 12.34 -8.82
N ILE A 206 -30.01 12.37 -10.04
CA ILE A 206 -29.75 13.44 -11.01
C ILE A 206 -31.08 13.88 -11.60
N SER A 207 -31.38 15.16 -11.50
CA SER A 207 -32.53 15.78 -12.17
C SER A 207 -32.07 16.38 -13.48
N SER A 208 -32.13 15.60 -14.57
CA SER A 208 -31.61 16.00 -15.88
C SER A 208 -32.32 17.21 -16.50
N GLY A 209 -33.59 17.47 -16.16
CA GLY A 209 -34.31 18.66 -16.63
C GLY A 209 -33.95 19.96 -15.90
N ALA A 210 -33.26 19.86 -14.76
CA ALA A 210 -32.86 21.00 -13.92
C ALA A 210 -31.33 21.04 -13.69
N ASP A 211 -30.58 20.17 -14.37
CA ASP A 211 -29.12 19.99 -14.21
C ASP A 211 -28.64 19.96 -12.75
N THR A 212 -29.46 19.37 -11.89
CA THR A 212 -29.25 19.37 -10.44
C THR A 212 -28.79 18.00 -9.97
N LEU A 213 -27.66 17.96 -9.25
CA LEU A 213 -27.20 16.79 -8.53
C LEU A 213 -27.91 16.72 -7.18
N GLN A 214 -28.69 15.67 -6.97
CA GLN A 214 -29.42 15.45 -5.72
C GLN A 214 -28.50 14.80 -4.70
N HIS A 215 -28.45 15.33 -3.48
CA HIS A 215 -27.65 14.78 -2.37
C HIS A 215 -28.52 14.55 -1.12
N ALA A 216 -29.52 13.69 -1.24
CA ALA A 216 -30.46 13.42 -0.17
C ALA A 216 -29.76 12.80 1.07
N SER A 217 -30.33 13.08 2.24
CA SER A 217 -29.90 12.55 3.55
C SER A 217 -30.16 11.06 3.77
N THR A 218 -30.71 10.39 2.76
CA THR A 218 -30.77 8.92 2.68
C THR A 218 -29.37 8.31 2.57
N SER A 219 -28.39 9.07 2.06
CA SER A 219 -26.99 8.70 2.12
C SER A 219 -26.37 9.05 3.49
N PRO A 220 -25.57 8.16 4.10
CA PRO A 220 -24.82 8.49 5.31
C PRO A 220 -23.72 9.54 5.09
N TRP A 221 -23.39 9.84 3.83
CA TRP A 221 -22.39 10.83 3.43
C TRP A 221 -22.98 12.21 3.15
N ASN A 222 -24.30 12.36 3.24
CA ASN A 222 -25.00 13.62 3.09
C ASN A 222 -25.71 13.97 4.39
N PRO A 223 -25.64 15.22 4.84
CA PRO A 223 -26.25 15.58 6.11
C PRO A 223 -27.78 15.70 6.00
N PRO A 224 -28.53 15.42 7.08
CA PRO A 224 -29.98 15.65 7.15
C PRO A 224 -30.38 17.13 7.24
N GLY A 225 -29.41 18.03 7.37
CA GLY A 225 -29.60 19.47 7.49
C GLY A 225 -28.27 20.19 7.44
N ASN A 226 -28.26 21.46 7.82
CA ASN A 226 -27.03 22.24 7.82
C ASN A 226 -26.10 21.82 8.96
N VAL A 227 -24.94 21.27 8.59
CA VAL A 227 -23.86 20.92 9.52
C VAL A 227 -22.86 22.06 9.55
N ALA A 228 -22.64 22.62 10.75
CA ALA A 228 -21.71 23.71 10.94
C ALA A 228 -20.31 23.34 10.42
N GLY A 229 -19.77 24.19 9.55
CA GLY A 229 -18.43 24.01 8.98
C GLY A 229 -18.32 22.97 7.86
N LEU A 230 -19.41 22.31 7.45
CA LEU A 230 -19.36 21.40 6.29
C LEU A 230 -19.23 22.18 4.98
N VAL A 231 -20.01 23.25 4.82
CA VAL A 231 -19.88 24.26 3.74
C VAL A 231 -19.45 25.57 4.41
N PRO A 232 -18.15 25.89 4.45
CA PRO A 232 -17.62 27.06 5.18
C PRO A 232 -17.72 28.41 4.48
N TYR A 233 -17.87 28.40 3.16
CA TYR A 233 -17.85 29.57 2.31
C TYR A 233 -18.74 29.32 1.10
N ASP A 234 -18.97 30.37 0.32
CA ASP A 234 -19.81 30.32 -0.87
C ASP A 234 -19.03 29.71 -2.03
N TYR A 235 -19.39 28.50 -2.44
CA TYR A 235 -18.82 27.90 -3.65
C TYR A 235 -19.43 28.60 -4.87
N VAL A 236 -18.72 29.57 -5.47
CA VAL A 236 -19.17 30.32 -6.66
C VAL A 236 -18.37 29.89 -7.89
N GLY A 237 -19.05 29.40 -8.93
CA GLY A 237 -18.43 29.03 -10.20
C GLY A 237 -17.48 27.83 -10.14
N GLY A 238 -17.59 27.01 -9.08
CA GLY A 238 -16.65 25.92 -8.81
C GLY A 238 -16.62 24.88 -9.92
N ALA A 239 -15.42 24.53 -10.36
CA ALA A 239 -15.10 23.39 -11.19
C ALA A 239 -14.49 22.29 -10.31
N GLY A 240 -14.96 21.06 -10.46
CA GLY A 240 -14.45 19.87 -9.77
C GLY A 240 -14.91 18.60 -10.45
#